data_AF-A0A7W3XSN4-F1
#
_entry.id   AF-A0A7W3XSN4-F1
#
_cell.length_a   1.000
_cell.length_b   1.000
_cell.length_c   1.000
_cell.angle_alpha   90.00
_cell.angle_beta   90.00
_cell.angle_gamma   90.00
#
_symmetry.space_group_name_H-M   'P 1'
#
loop_
_entity.id
_entity.type
_entity.pdbx_description
1 polymer ?
#
loop_
_entity_poly.entity_id
_entity_poly.type
_entity_poly.pdbx_seq_one_letter_code
_entity_poly.pdbx_strand_id
1 'polypeptide(L)'
;MKRWIWCVSAVLLLSLTTGCTYKGMQKMTKAEVDKINMKTFKEGSLRQRMQGTTMNTAMLQTLKAECSKRSIRLTHETYAEGLDGNISYSYFINGDARHFLIVNVFPNEEERIRKMAAVYGTGDGQGINVYSKAGEANVISAKNNTALVYSSSGVKQSKYSKEIKEVFKNVLSNVSNHIAP
;
A
#
# COMPACT_ATOMS: atom_id res chain seq x y z
N MET A 1 66.25 -20.98 41.30
CA MET A 1 64.93 -20.34 41.09
C MET A 1 64.36 -20.78 39.75
N LYS A 2 63.87 -22.02 39.70
CA LYS A 2 63.67 -22.82 38.47
C LYS A 2 62.22 -23.35 38.39
N ARG A 3 61.26 -22.55 38.89
CA ARG A 3 59.82 -22.88 38.98
C ARG A 3 58.89 -21.83 38.35
N TRP A 4 59.44 -20.81 37.67
CA TRP A 4 58.67 -19.75 37.00
C TRP A 4 58.63 -19.85 35.47
N ILE A 5 59.30 -20.85 34.89
CA ILE A 5 59.33 -21.06 33.42
C ILE A 5 58.26 -22.07 32.98
N TRP A 6 57.71 -22.86 33.90
CA TRP A 6 56.69 -23.87 33.58
C TRP A 6 55.25 -23.34 33.53
N CYS A 7 54.99 -22.10 33.97
CA CYS A 7 53.64 -21.52 33.93
C CYS A 7 53.37 -20.68 32.68
N VAL A 8 54.38 -20.30 31.90
CA VAL A 8 54.19 -19.46 30.71
C VAL A 8 53.93 -20.29 29.44
N SER A 9 54.32 -21.57 29.41
CA SER A 9 54.05 -22.47 28.27
C SER A 9 52.64 -23.06 28.23
N ALA A 10 51.82 -22.91 29.29
CA ALA A 10 50.45 -23.44 29.30
C ALA A 10 49.38 -22.45 28.80
N VAL A 11 49.71 -21.16 28.68
CA VAL A 11 48.74 -20.12 28.27
C VAL A 11 48.75 -19.88 26.76
N LEU A 12 49.79 -20.32 26.04
CA LEU A 12 49.91 -20.09 24.59
C LEU A 12 49.18 -21.12 23.70
N LEU A 13 48.61 -22.19 24.27
CA LEU A 13 47.99 -23.30 23.51
C LEU A 13 46.45 -23.24 23.46
N LEU A 14 45.82 -22.19 23.97
CA LEU A 14 44.34 -22.06 24.02
C LEU A 14 43.75 -21.00 23.08
N SER A 15 44.53 -20.36 22.22
CA SER A 15 44.06 -19.30 21.32
C SER A 15 43.59 -19.77 19.92
N LEU A 16 43.55 -21.08 19.65
CA LEU A 16 43.22 -21.62 18.31
C LEU A 16 41.79 -22.16 18.12
N THR A 17 40.86 -21.98 19.07
CA THR A 17 39.48 -22.47 18.91
C THR A 17 38.44 -21.37 19.04
N THR A 18 38.46 -20.38 18.14
CA THR A 18 37.26 -19.59 17.80
C THR A 18 37.13 -19.41 16.28
N GLY A 19 37.50 -20.44 15.52
CA GLY A 19 37.09 -20.58 14.13
C GLY A 19 35.84 -21.46 14.04
N CYS A 20 34.79 -20.93 13.41
CA CYS A 20 33.55 -21.61 12.97
C CYS A 20 32.30 -21.44 13.84
N THR A 21 31.71 -20.24 13.85
CA THR A 21 30.22 -20.06 13.86
C THR A 21 29.78 -18.68 13.34
N TYR A 22 30.61 -17.94 12.61
CA TYR A 22 30.25 -16.59 12.14
C TYR A 22 29.25 -16.59 10.95
N LYS A 23 29.20 -17.65 10.13
CA LYS A 23 28.31 -17.73 8.95
C LYS A 23 26.84 -18.06 9.25
N GLY A 24 26.54 -18.67 10.39
CA GLY A 24 25.18 -19.03 10.80
C GLY A 24 24.44 -17.87 11.48
N MET A 25 25.15 -17.14 12.35
CA MET A 25 24.59 -16.02 13.10
C MET A 25 24.14 -14.88 12.18
N GLN A 26 24.92 -14.57 11.14
CA GLN A 26 24.65 -13.49 10.18
C GLN A 26 23.39 -13.72 9.32
N LYS A 27 23.02 -14.98 9.06
CA LYS A 27 21.77 -15.32 8.33
C LYS A 27 20.54 -15.19 9.22
N MET A 28 20.65 -15.54 10.50
CA MET A 28 19.57 -15.34 11.46
C MET A 28 19.36 -13.86 11.78
N THR A 29 20.44 -13.07 11.93
CA THR A 29 20.31 -11.62 12.10
C THR A 29 19.71 -10.95 10.88
N LYS A 30 20.08 -11.33 9.64
CA LYS A 30 19.45 -10.73 8.45
C LYS A 30 17.96 -11.05 8.35
N ALA A 31 17.55 -12.30 8.58
CA ALA A 31 16.14 -12.68 8.53
C ALA A 31 15.32 -12.01 9.63
N GLU A 32 15.89 -11.86 10.83
CA GLU A 32 15.24 -11.21 11.95
C GLU A 32 15.21 -9.68 11.80
N VAL A 33 16.28 -9.07 11.30
CA VAL A 33 16.34 -7.64 10.97
C VAL A 33 15.41 -7.31 9.81
N ASP A 34 15.29 -8.15 8.78
CA ASP A 34 14.30 -7.96 7.70
C ASP A 34 12.87 -8.10 8.23
N LYS A 35 12.61 -9.06 9.13
CA LYS A 35 11.29 -9.23 9.76
C LYS A 35 10.95 -8.06 10.69
N ILE A 36 11.92 -7.54 11.43
CA ILE A 36 11.79 -6.35 12.28
C ILE A 36 11.58 -5.13 11.41
N ASN A 37 12.44 -4.86 10.41
CA ASN A 37 12.28 -3.75 9.48
C ASN A 37 10.94 -3.78 8.76
N MET A 38 10.48 -4.96 8.34
CA MET A 38 9.18 -5.09 7.69
C MET A 38 8.02 -4.88 8.68
N LYS A 39 8.17 -5.26 9.95
CA LYS A 39 7.21 -4.90 11.02
C LYS A 39 7.23 -3.41 11.33
N THR A 40 8.40 -2.82 11.50
CA THR A 40 8.59 -1.39 11.80
C THR A 40 8.14 -0.51 10.64
N PHE A 41 8.31 -0.95 9.39
CA PHE A 41 7.76 -0.28 8.21
C PHE A 41 6.23 -0.37 8.18
N LYS A 42 5.67 -1.54 8.50
CA LYS A 42 4.22 -1.72 8.65
C LYS A 42 3.65 -0.88 9.79
N GLU A 43 4.35 -0.77 10.92
CA GLU A 43 3.93 -0.01 12.09
C GLU A 43 4.13 1.49 11.93
N GLY A 44 5.21 1.94 11.29
CA GLY A 44 5.48 3.34 10.97
C GLY A 44 4.48 3.90 9.97
N SER A 45 4.19 3.14 8.90
CA SER A 45 3.10 3.46 7.97
C SER A 45 1.73 3.38 8.63
N LEU A 46 1.51 2.48 9.60
CA LEU A 46 0.27 2.45 10.40
C LEU A 46 0.14 3.68 11.32
N ARG A 47 1.24 4.13 11.95
CA ARG A 47 1.21 5.25 12.90
C ARG A 47 0.99 6.59 12.19
N GLN A 48 1.60 6.81 11.03
CA GLN A 48 1.26 7.97 10.18
C GLN A 48 -0.19 7.90 9.66
N ARG A 49 -0.73 6.68 9.45
CA ARG A 49 -2.14 6.43 9.09
C ARG A 49 -3.15 6.56 10.23
N MET A 50 -2.75 6.68 11.49
CA MET A 50 -3.69 6.70 12.61
C MET A 50 -4.05 8.12 13.07
N GLN A 51 -3.28 9.14 12.67
CA GLN A 51 -3.46 10.50 13.16
C GLN A 51 -4.56 11.32 12.45
N GLY A 52 -5.25 10.81 11.41
CA GLY A 52 -6.35 11.54 10.76
C GLY A 52 -7.54 10.71 10.21
N THR A 53 -7.63 9.40 10.48
CA THR A 53 -8.10 8.47 9.42
C THR A 53 -8.77 7.18 9.88
N THR A 54 -9.72 7.22 10.83
CA THR A 54 -10.47 6.00 11.21
C THR A 54 -11.35 5.48 10.06
N MET A 55 -12.07 6.38 9.37
CA MET A 55 -12.94 6.02 8.24
C MET A 55 -12.14 5.54 7.01
N ASN A 56 -11.05 6.22 6.67
CA ASN A 56 -10.20 5.84 5.54
C ASN A 56 -9.56 4.46 5.77
N THR A 57 -9.21 4.12 7.01
CA THR A 57 -8.62 2.83 7.34
C THR A 57 -9.60 1.67 7.09
N ALA A 58 -10.86 1.80 7.51
CA ALA A 58 -11.87 0.76 7.31
C ALA A 58 -12.19 0.51 5.81
N MET A 59 -12.29 1.60 5.04
CA MET A 59 -12.49 1.52 3.60
C MET A 59 -11.32 0.82 2.90
N LEU A 60 -10.08 1.20 3.23
CA LEU A 60 -8.89 0.59 2.64
C LEU A 60 -8.73 -0.89 3.01
N GLN A 61 -9.11 -1.28 4.23
CA GLN A 61 -9.14 -2.69 4.63
C GLN A 61 -10.16 -3.46 3.80
N THR A 62 -11.35 -2.91 3.61
CA THR A 62 -12.41 -3.51 2.77
C THR A 62 -11.93 -3.65 1.33
N LEU A 63 -11.28 -2.62 0.78
CA LEU A 63 -10.70 -2.66 -0.56
C LEU A 63 -9.68 -3.80 -0.71
N LYS A 64 -8.73 -3.88 0.22
CA LYS A 64 -7.71 -4.95 0.22
C LYS A 64 -8.34 -6.33 0.35
N ALA A 65 -9.36 -6.49 1.19
CA ALA A 65 -10.08 -7.74 1.37
C ALA A 65 -10.85 -8.15 0.10
N GLU A 66 -11.61 -7.24 -0.50
CA GLU A 66 -12.40 -7.50 -1.71
C GLU A 66 -11.52 -7.82 -2.93
N CYS A 67 -10.38 -7.16 -3.06
CA CYS A 67 -9.36 -7.52 -4.05
C CYS A 67 -8.77 -8.91 -3.78
N SER A 68 -8.40 -9.21 -2.53
CA SER A 68 -7.81 -10.50 -2.17
C SER A 68 -8.76 -11.68 -2.42
N LYS A 69 -10.07 -11.53 -2.18
CA LYS A 69 -11.10 -12.54 -2.50
C LYS A 69 -11.12 -12.92 -3.99
N ARG A 70 -10.67 -12.01 -4.87
CA ARG A 70 -10.62 -12.18 -6.33
C ARG A 70 -9.20 -12.44 -6.84
N SER A 71 -8.28 -12.84 -5.95
CA SER A 71 -6.86 -13.07 -6.28
C SER A 71 -6.14 -11.84 -6.88
N ILE A 72 -6.61 -10.63 -6.56
CA ILE A 72 -5.98 -9.36 -6.94
C ILE A 72 -5.14 -8.89 -5.75
N ARG A 73 -3.81 -8.85 -5.92
CA ARG A 73 -2.89 -8.35 -4.89
C ARG A 73 -2.62 -6.87 -5.11
N LEU A 74 -2.94 -6.04 -4.13
CA LEU A 74 -2.54 -4.63 -4.13
C LEU A 74 -1.11 -4.51 -3.58
N THR A 75 -0.24 -3.83 -4.32
CA THR A 75 1.19 -3.69 -4.03
C THR A 75 1.63 -2.25 -4.26
N HIS A 76 2.86 -1.90 -3.87
CA HIS A 76 3.45 -0.57 -4.13
C HIS A 76 2.53 0.57 -3.69
N GLU A 77 2.06 0.45 -2.45
CA GLU A 77 1.19 1.46 -1.89
C GLU A 77 1.93 2.79 -1.77
N THR A 78 1.34 3.84 -2.31
CA THR A 78 1.78 5.23 -2.14
C THR A 78 0.68 6.03 -1.48
N TYR A 79 1.05 6.96 -0.61
CA TYR A 79 0.16 7.87 0.09
C TYR A 79 0.54 9.31 -0.26
N ALA A 80 -0.46 10.15 -0.50
CA ALA A 80 -0.30 11.58 -0.68
C ALA A 80 -1.42 12.32 0.06
N GLU A 81 -1.06 13.45 0.67
CA GLU A 81 -2.00 14.37 1.32
C GLU A 81 -1.77 15.78 0.77
N GLY A 82 -2.84 16.40 0.26
CA GLY A 82 -2.83 17.76 -0.25
C GLY A 82 -3.02 18.78 0.87
N LEU A 83 -2.54 20.01 0.65
CA LEU A 83 -2.68 21.13 1.60
C LEU A 83 -4.14 21.54 1.85
N ASP A 84 -5.02 21.16 0.94
CA ASP A 84 -6.47 21.35 0.95
C ASP A 84 -7.22 20.20 1.64
N GLY A 85 -6.52 19.23 2.24
CA GLY A 85 -7.12 18.10 2.95
C GLY A 85 -7.54 16.94 2.06
N ASN A 86 -7.11 16.91 0.79
CA ASN A 86 -7.29 15.73 -0.06
C ASN A 86 -6.35 14.62 0.39
N ILE A 87 -6.84 13.40 0.42
CA ILE A 87 -6.02 12.21 0.64
C ILE A 87 -6.09 11.31 -0.57
N SER A 88 -4.94 10.80 -1.02
CA SER A 88 -4.85 9.84 -2.10
C SER A 88 -4.02 8.62 -1.70
N TYR A 89 -4.52 7.43 -2.04
CA TYR A 89 -3.76 6.17 -1.96
C TYR A 89 -3.68 5.56 -3.35
N SER A 90 -2.49 5.19 -3.81
CA SER A 90 -2.32 4.47 -5.08
C SER A 90 -1.66 3.11 -4.88
N TYR A 91 -2.03 2.14 -5.71
CA TYR A 91 -1.54 0.77 -5.67
C TYR A 91 -1.29 0.24 -7.08
N PHE A 92 -0.30 -0.63 -7.24
CA PHE A 92 -0.17 -1.50 -8.40
C PHE A 92 -0.89 -2.84 -8.17
N ILE A 93 -1.57 -3.34 -9.20
CA ILE A 93 -2.21 -4.65 -9.19
C ILE A 93 -1.17 -5.71 -9.57
N ASN A 94 -0.97 -6.68 -8.67
CA ASN A 94 -0.05 -7.80 -8.82
C ASN A 94 1.39 -7.38 -9.17
N GLY A 95 1.81 -6.18 -8.75
CA GLY A 95 3.14 -5.63 -9.05
C GLY A 95 3.29 -5.05 -10.47
N ASP A 96 2.23 -5.01 -11.28
CA ASP A 96 2.27 -4.47 -12.64
C ASP A 96 1.93 -2.98 -12.64
N ALA A 97 2.90 -2.13 -12.94
CA ALA A 97 2.73 -0.67 -13.00
C ALA A 97 1.76 -0.21 -14.10
N ARG A 98 1.43 -1.07 -15.07
CA ARG A 98 0.43 -0.78 -16.12
C ARG A 98 -1.00 -0.92 -15.61
N HIS A 99 -1.20 -1.48 -14.42
CA HIS A 99 -2.49 -1.67 -13.79
C HIS A 99 -2.47 -1.06 -12.41
N PHE A 100 -3.08 0.12 -12.27
CA PHE A 100 -3.04 0.84 -11.01
C PHE A 100 -4.44 1.22 -10.52
N LEU A 101 -4.56 1.31 -9.21
CA LEU A 101 -5.76 1.66 -8.48
C LEU A 101 -5.48 2.88 -7.62
N ILE A 102 -6.33 3.89 -7.71
CA ILE A 102 -6.25 5.12 -6.93
C ILE A 102 -7.53 5.26 -6.10
N VAL A 103 -7.35 5.56 -4.82
CA VAL A 103 -8.40 5.90 -3.88
C VAL A 103 -8.21 7.37 -3.52
N ASN A 104 -9.15 8.22 -3.91
CA ASN A 104 -9.15 9.63 -3.56
C ASN A 104 -10.26 9.91 -2.55
N VAL A 105 -9.91 10.54 -1.44
CA VAL A 105 -10.84 11.04 -0.43
C VAL A 105 -10.69 12.55 -0.40
N PHE A 106 -11.77 13.25 -0.68
CA PHE A 106 -11.84 14.71 -0.76
C PHE A 106 -12.41 15.29 0.54
N PRO A 107 -12.20 16.59 0.81
CA PRO A 107 -12.82 17.27 1.95
C PRO A 107 -14.35 17.20 1.90
N ASN A 108 -14.93 17.31 0.70
CA ASN A 108 -16.38 17.23 0.47
C ASN A 108 -16.71 16.70 -0.93
N GLU A 109 -18.01 16.50 -1.20
CA GLU A 109 -18.50 15.98 -2.47
C GLU A 109 -18.32 16.96 -3.64
N GLU A 110 -18.47 18.26 -3.41
CA GLU A 110 -18.30 19.29 -4.45
C GLU A 110 -16.85 19.31 -4.97
N GLU A 111 -15.89 19.26 -4.06
CA GLU A 111 -14.46 19.11 -4.35
C GLU A 111 -14.18 17.85 -5.17
N ARG A 112 -14.78 16.71 -4.79
CA ARG A 112 -14.68 15.46 -5.54
C ARG A 112 -15.17 15.65 -6.97
N ILE A 113 -16.36 16.22 -7.17
CA ILE A 113 -16.95 16.44 -8.50
C ILE A 113 -16.01 17.33 -9.33
N ARG A 114 -15.60 18.48 -8.80
CA ARG A 114 -14.74 19.44 -9.49
C ARG A 114 -13.39 18.84 -9.90
N LYS A 115 -12.69 18.18 -8.97
CA LYS A 115 -11.36 17.62 -9.22
C LYS A 115 -11.40 16.37 -10.09
N MET A 116 -12.39 15.49 -9.90
CA MET A 116 -12.57 14.33 -10.78
C MET A 116 -12.90 14.75 -12.21
N ALA A 117 -13.72 15.79 -12.39
CA ALA A 117 -14.01 16.34 -13.72
C ALA A 117 -12.77 16.94 -14.39
N ALA A 118 -11.91 17.62 -13.62
CA ALA A 118 -10.67 18.19 -14.15
C ALA A 118 -9.66 17.12 -14.62
N VAL A 119 -9.57 16.00 -13.90
CA VAL A 119 -8.58 14.93 -14.19
C VAL A 119 -9.10 13.93 -15.23
N TYR A 120 -10.38 13.54 -15.12
CA TYR A 120 -10.97 12.45 -15.90
C TYR A 120 -12.04 12.90 -16.90
N GLY A 121 -12.36 14.20 -16.96
CA GLY A 121 -13.38 14.77 -17.83
C GLY A 121 -14.77 14.86 -17.19
N THR A 122 -15.64 15.70 -17.74
CA THR A 122 -17.03 15.86 -17.30
C THR A 122 -17.88 14.65 -17.72
N GLY A 123 -18.15 13.76 -16.77
CA GLY A 123 -19.39 12.98 -16.78
C GLY A 123 -20.55 13.89 -16.38
N ASP A 124 -21.65 13.78 -17.09
CA ASP A 124 -22.88 14.55 -17.15
C ASP A 124 -23.71 14.57 -15.85
N GLY A 125 -23.07 14.78 -14.70
CA GLY A 125 -23.73 15.08 -13.41
C GLY A 125 -24.59 13.96 -12.81
N GLN A 126 -24.85 12.88 -13.53
CA GLN A 126 -25.70 11.75 -13.09
C GLN A 126 -24.96 10.41 -12.98
N GLY A 127 -23.67 10.39 -13.27
CA GLY A 127 -22.86 9.19 -13.19
C GLY A 127 -21.54 9.44 -13.91
N ILE A 128 -20.44 9.06 -13.29
CA ILE A 128 -19.13 9.14 -13.91
C ILE A 128 -19.06 8.04 -15.00
N ASN A 129 -19.65 8.29 -16.17
CA ASN A 129 -19.38 7.54 -17.40
C ASN A 129 -18.20 8.23 -18.08
N VAL A 130 -16.99 7.92 -17.62
CA VAL A 130 -15.79 8.52 -18.21
C VAL A 130 -15.49 7.86 -19.53
N TYR A 131 -15.64 8.65 -20.59
CA TYR A 131 -14.92 8.49 -21.85
C TYR A 131 -13.43 8.47 -21.54
N SER A 132 -12.92 7.25 -21.43
CA SER A 132 -11.50 6.94 -21.43
C SER A 132 -10.80 7.67 -22.58
N LYS A 133 -9.73 8.43 -22.31
CA LYS A 133 -8.82 8.89 -23.36
C LYS A 133 -8.45 7.69 -24.24
N ALA A 134 -8.38 7.88 -25.55
CA ALA A 134 -8.10 6.80 -26.50
C ALA A 134 -6.84 6.02 -26.08
N GLY A 135 -7.02 4.78 -25.59
CA GLY A 135 -5.93 3.89 -25.17
C GLY A 135 -5.79 3.60 -23.67
N GLU A 136 -6.64 4.17 -22.80
CA GLU A 136 -6.64 3.87 -21.36
C GLU A 136 -7.97 3.28 -20.94
N ALA A 137 -8.04 2.04 -20.46
CA ALA A 137 -9.31 1.56 -19.91
C ALA A 137 -9.42 1.95 -18.44
N ASN A 138 -10.35 2.87 -18.16
CA ASN A 138 -10.61 3.39 -16.82
C ASN A 138 -11.94 2.88 -16.27
N VAL A 139 -11.91 2.30 -15.07
CA VAL A 139 -13.10 2.05 -14.25
C VAL A 139 -13.11 3.09 -13.14
N ILE A 140 -14.16 3.91 -13.08
CA ILE A 140 -14.28 4.95 -12.06
C ILE A 140 -15.60 4.75 -11.33
N SER A 141 -15.57 4.87 -10.02
CA SER A 141 -16.77 4.82 -9.18
C SER A 141 -16.60 5.78 -8.02
N ALA A 142 -17.67 6.49 -7.66
CA ALA A 142 -17.63 7.53 -6.64
C ALA A 142 -18.89 7.51 -5.77
N LYS A 143 -18.73 7.93 -4.51
CA LYS A 143 -19.83 8.12 -3.56
C LYS A 143 -19.39 9.15 -2.51
N ASN A 144 -20.27 10.09 -2.15
CA ASN A 144 -20.02 11.15 -1.16
C ASN A 144 -18.73 11.93 -1.44
N ASN A 145 -17.76 11.96 -0.54
CA ASN A 145 -16.48 12.62 -0.74
C ASN A 145 -15.38 11.70 -1.30
N THR A 146 -15.72 10.48 -1.74
CA THR A 146 -14.72 9.46 -2.14
C THR A 146 -14.85 9.06 -3.60
N ALA A 147 -13.72 8.89 -4.29
CA ALA A 147 -13.65 8.34 -5.63
C ALA A 147 -12.60 7.21 -5.71
N LEU A 148 -12.97 6.12 -6.37
CA LEU A 148 -12.13 4.98 -6.70
C LEU A 148 -11.90 4.95 -8.20
N VAL A 149 -10.64 4.79 -8.59
CA VAL A 149 -10.21 4.76 -9.99
C VAL A 149 -9.35 3.54 -10.20
N TYR A 150 -9.65 2.78 -11.23
CA TYR A 150 -8.72 1.82 -11.82
C TYR A 150 -8.40 2.28 -13.22
N SER A 151 -7.13 2.22 -13.56
CA SER A 151 -6.65 2.54 -14.88
C SER A 151 -5.72 1.44 -15.36
N SER A 152 -5.75 1.23 -16.67
CA SER A 152 -4.85 0.32 -17.33
C SER A 152 -4.31 0.90 -18.63
N SER A 153 -3.01 0.72 -18.86
CA SER A 153 -2.30 1.18 -20.05
C SER A 153 -1.63 0.02 -20.80
N GLY A 154 -1.42 0.19 -22.11
CA GLY A 154 -0.75 -0.79 -22.97
C GLY A 154 -1.68 -1.79 -23.66
N VAL A 155 -1.15 -2.93 -24.13
CA VAL A 155 -1.85 -3.90 -25.02
C VAL A 155 -2.90 -4.75 -24.29
N LYS A 156 -2.75 -4.94 -22.96
CA LYS A 156 -3.68 -5.72 -22.12
C LYS A 156 -4.63 -4.81 -21.34
N GLN A 157 -5.34 -3.94 -22.04
CA GLN A 157 -6.31 -3.03 -21.43
C GLN A 157 -7.43 -3.84 -20.75
N SER A 158 -8.00 -3.29 -19.68
CA SER A 158 -9.20 -3.81 -19.02
C SER A 158 -9.11 -5.18 -18.36
N LYS A 159 -7.92 -5.78 -18.21
CA LYS A 159 -7.76 -7.15 -17.67
C LYS A 159 -8.55 -7.40 -16.37
N TYR A 160 -8.62 -6.39 -15.51
CA TYR A 160 -9.28 -6.48 -14.20
C TYR A 160 -10.57 -5.65 -14.11
N SER A 161 -11.04 -5.07 -15.21
CA SER A 161 -12.14 -4.08 -15.17
C SER A 161 -13.42 -4.64 -14.57
N LYS A 162 -13.77 -5.89 -14.88
CA LYS A 162 -15.01 -6.51 -14.38
C LYS A 162 -14.93 -6.76 -12.88
N GLU A 163 -13.84 -7.37 -12.43
CA GLU A 163 -13.58 -7.68 -11.03
C GLU A 163 -13.49 -6.40 -10.21
N ILE A 164 -12.79 -5.38 -10.72
CA ILE A 164 -12.62 -4.10 -10.04
C ILE A 164 -13.93 -3.34 -9.94
N LYS A 165 -14.79 -3.38 -10.97
CA LYS A 165 -16.12 -2.76 -10.89
C LYS A 165 -16.96 -3.34 -9.75
N GLU A 166 -16.90 -4.65 -9.53
CA GLU A 166 -17.58 -5.29 -8.39
C GLU A 166 -16.93 -4.92 -7.05
N VAL A 167 -15.60 -4.90 -6.99
CA VAL A 167 -14.86 -4.45 -5.80
C VAL A 167 -15.29 -3.04 -5.42
N PHE A 168 -15.33 -2.11 -6.37
CA PHE A 168 -15.71 -0.73 -6.13
C PHE A 168 -17.13 -0.61 -5.61
N LYS A 169 -18.07 -1.36 -6.18
CA LYS A 169 -19.46 -1.42 -5.69
C LYS A 169 -19.51 -1.82 -4.22
N ASN A 170 -18.79 -2.88 -3.83
CA ASN A 170 -18.78 -3.39 -2.46
C ASN A 170 -18.03 -2.47 -1.48
N VAL A 171 -16.96 -1.82 -1.93
CA VAL A 171 -16.22 -0.88 -1.09
C VAL A 171 -17.07 0.37 -0.82
N LEU A 172 -17.69 0.94 -1.85
CA LEU A 172 -18.49 2.16 -1.73
C LEU A 172 -19.85 1.92 -1.05
N SER A 173 -20.41 0.71 -1.08
CA SER A 173 -21.61 0.40 -0.27
C SER A 173 -21.33 0.55 1.23
N ASN A 174 -20.10 0.25 1.66
CA ASN A 174 -19.68 0.32 3.06
C ASN A 174 -19.22 1.72 3.49
N VAL A 175 -19.06 2.64 2.53
CA VAL A 175 -18.90 4.07 2.82
C VAL A 175 -20.29 4.61 3.21
N SER A 176 -20.62 4.49 4.49
CA SER A 176 -21.87 5.00 5.07
C SER A 176 -21.86 6.51 5.24
N ASN A 177 -23.04 7.12 5.11
CA ASN A 177 -23.31 8.55 5.14
C ASN A 177 -23.03 9.14 6.54
N HIS A 178 -21.84 9.69 6.74
CA HIS A 178 -21.63 10.69 7.79
C HIS A 178 -21.48 12.06 7.12
N ILE A 179 -22.64 12.68 6.89
CA ILE A 179 -22.73 14.14 6.95
C ILE A 179 -22.39 14.43 8.42
N ALA A 180 -21.19 14.93 8.68
CA ALA A 180 -20.91 15.57 9.96
C ALA A 180 -21.88 16.77 10.09
N PRO A 181 -22.46 17.00 11.28
CA PRO A 181 -23.62 17.87 11.49
C PRO A 181 -23.44 19.30 10.97
#